data_AF-A0A929EV05-F1
#
_entry.id   AF-A0A929EV05-F1
#
_cell.length_a   1.000
_cell.length_b   1.000
_cell.length_c   1.000
_cell.angle_alpha   90.00
_cell.angle_beta   90.00
_cell.angle_gamma   90.00
#
_symmetry.space_group_name_H-M   'P 1'
#
loop_
_entity.id
_entity.type
_entity.pdbx_description
1 polymer ?
#
loop_
_entity_poly.entity_id
_entity_poly.type
_entity_poly.pdbx_seq_one_letter_code
_entity_poly.pdbx_strand_id
1 'polypeptide(L)'
;MPTWPYRFQLSLQDRLRRSVYEVLRDQMDMYLLQYALIDSYWNFCEAGEPYPFVPKRELKPRARVVAKEHIYHNHFLVMFCEGTIPGWYKKYIRFFDSNKVTKEGVAELAYIQLHKKYTKNLRYFENPDFENLVLDLLPVDYALLIQKDPTIRTRTRYAMTHFHVKIDWPIDNATEEMAQQLRYIAKDLYEIDEKYAENLNNKLFEHYGFHYAVGGRRTAAVVAAQFLKKMEFISTVYVASSESRTLARLSERGVSRYVLVKLPTDEISRLASDSRMKFDNFVERFLIDVQDDFGVGVFQVVYRNTI
;
A
#
# COMPACT_ATOMS: atom_id res chain seq x y z
N MET A 1 -19.45 -10.19 2.08
CA MET A 1 -18.48 -10.63 3.12
C MET A 1 -17.23 -11.12 2.42
N PRO A 2 -16.04 -10.87 3.00
CA PRO A 2 -14.78 -11.39 2.45
C PRO A 2 -14.83 -12.92 2.31
N THR A 3 -14.31 -13.46 1.20
CA THR A 3 -14.39 -14.89 0.88
C THR A 3 -13.26 -15.72 1.49
N TRP A 4 -12.24 -15.09 2.06
CA TRP A 4 -11.12 -15.80 2.68
C TRP A 4 -11.49 -16.35 4.07
N PRO A 5 -11.08 -17.59 4.41
CA PRO A 5 -11.37 -18.20 5.71
C PRO A 5 -10.61 -17.50 6.85
N TYR A 6 -11.23 -17.49 8.04
CA TYR A 6 -10.56 -17.05 9.26
C TYR A 6 -9.40 -17.99 9.62
N ARG A 7 -8.42 -17.48 10.36
CA ARG A 7 -7.20 -18.23 10.72
C ARG A 7 -7.50 -19.57 11.41
N PHE A 8 -8.54 -19.63 12.25
CA PHE A 8 -8.92 -20.87 12.94
C PHE A 8 -9.56 -21.92 12.02
N GLN A 9 -10.09 -21.51 10.85
CA GLN A 9 -10.68 -22.40 9.84
C GLN A 9 -9.62 -22.98 8.88
N LEU A 10 -8.38 -22.49 8.94
CA LEU A 10 -7.30 -22.94 8.08
C LEU A 10 -6.66 -24.25 8.56
N SER A 11 -6.16 -25.02 7.59
CA SER A 11 -5.23 -26.13 7.82
C SER A 11 -3.94 -25.62 8.50
N LEU A 12 -3.19 -26.52 9.15
CA LEU A 12 -1.90 -26.14 9.76
C LEU A 12 -0.94 -25.52 8.74
N GLN A 13 -0.91 -26.07 7.51
CA GLN A 13 -0.08 -25.58 6.42
C GLN A 13 -0.47 -24.15 6.02
N ASP A 14 -1.76 -23.86 5.90
CA ASP A 14 -2.23 -22.52 5.53
C ASP A 14 -2.09 -21.52 6.67
N ARG A 15 -2.22 -21.95 7.93
CA ARG A 15 -1.88 -21.11 9.09
C ARG A 15 -0.42 -20.69 9.07
N LEU A 16 0.49 -21.61 8.77
CA LEU A 16 1.91 -21.31 8.63
C LEU A 16 2.16 -20.36 7.47
N ARG A 17 1.54 -20.61 6.31
CA ARG A 17 1.61 -19.71 5.14
C ARG A 17 1.17 -18.29 5.50
N ARG A 18 0.06 -18.14 6.23
CA ARG A 18 -0.45 -16.85 6.66
C ARG A 18 0.48 -16.17 7.67
N SER A 19 1.05 -16.91 8.62
CA SER A 19 2.09 -16.35 9.51
C SER A 19 3.28 -15.80 8.72
N VAL A 20 3.79 -16.57 7.75
CA VAL A 20 4.92 -16.13 6.92
C VAL A 20 4.56 -14.87 6.14
N TYR A 21 3.36 -14.84 5.53
CA TYR A 21 2.86 -13.65 4.85
C TYR A 21 2.81 -12.43 5.78
N GLU A 22 2.27 -12.57 7.00
CA GLU A 22 2.15 -11.47 7.95
C GLU A 22 3.53 -10.91 8.34
N VAL A 23 4.53 -11.78 8.60
CA VAL A 23 5.90 -11.37 8.90
C VAL A 23 6.55 -10.64 7.71
N LEU A 24 6.41 -11.20 6.51
CA LEU A 24 6.95 -10.56 5.30
C LEU A 24 6.22 -9.24 4.96
N ARG A 25 4.96 -9.10 5.37
CA ARG A 25 4.21 -7.85 5.23
C ARG A 25 4.76 -6.78 6.16
N ASP A 26 5.09 -7.13 7.40
CA ASP A 26 5.73 -6.21 8.34
C ASP A 26 7.11 -5.77 7.80
N GLN A 27 7.85 -6.66 7.13
CA GLN A 27 9.08 -6.33 6.42
C GLN A 27 8.85 -5.38 5.23
N MET A 28 7.80 -5.61 4.41
CA MET A 28 7.40 -4.70 3.34
C MET A 28 6.98 -3.32 3.87
N ASP A 29 6.27 -3.27 5.01
CA ASP A 29 5.89 -2.00 5.64
C ASP A 29 7.13 -1.13 5.87
N MET A 30 8.23 -1.71 6.35
CA MET A 30 9.50 -0.99 6.57
C MET A 30 10.09 -0.44 5.27
N TYR A 31 10.24 -1.27 4.24
CA TYR A 31 10.82 -0.85 2.95
C TYR A 31 10.02 0.29 2.32
N LEU A 32 8.70 0.14 2.33
CA LEU A 32 7.80 1.09 1.70
C LEU A 32 7.67 2.38 2.51
N LEU A 33 7.78 2.32 3.84
CA LEU A 33 7.84 3.51 4.69
C LEU A 33 9.11 4.32 4.47
N GLN A 34 10.25 3.63 4.41
CA GLN A 34 11.54 4.25 4.10
C GLN A 34 11.44 5.00 2.77
N TYR A 35 11.04 4.32 1.69
CA TYR A 35 10.97 4.91 0.37
C TYR A 35 9.90 5.99 0.22
N ALA A 36 8.67 5.74 0.69
CA ALA A 36 7.55 6.66 0.47
C ALA A 36 7.69 7.95 1.28
N LEU A 37 8.22 7.87 2.51
CA LEU A 37 8.16 8.98 3.45
C LEU A 37 9.56 9.49 3.80
N ILE A 38 10.45 8.61 4.28
CA ILE A 38 11.75 9.02 4.81
C ILE A 38 12.66 9.51 3.68
N ASP A 39 12.81 8.73 2.61
CA ASP A 39 13.61 9.14 1.46
C ASP A 39 13.00 10.37 0.77
N SER A 40 11.66 10.45 0.73
CA SER A 40 10.99 11.66 0.23
C SER A 40 11.32 12.88 1.09
N TYR A 41 11.35 12.75 2.41
CA TYR A 41 11.78 13.84 3.30
C TYR A 41 13.19 14.30 2.98
N TRP A 42 14.13 13.36 2.85
CA TRP A 42 15.50 13.69 2.50
C TRP A 42 15.63 14.30 1.11
N ASN A 43 14.87 13.86 0.11
CA ASN A 43 14.82 14.49 -1.21
C ASN A 43 14.44 15.98 -1.14
N PHE A 44 13.49 16.35 -0.28
CA PHE A 44 13.12 17.75 -0.04
C PHE A 44 14.25 18.52 0.64
N CYS A 45 14.85 17.94 1.69
CA CYS A 45 15.97 18.54 2.40
C CYS A 45 17.19 18.79 1.48
N GLU A 46 17.54 17.81 0.65
CA GLU A 46 18.64 17.91 -0.32
C GLU A 46 18.37 18.95 -1.41
N ALA A 47 17.10 19.11 -1.81
CA ALA A 47 16.68 20.17 -2.73
C ALA A 47 16.60 21.56 -2.08
N GLY A 48 16.78 21.67 -0.77
CA GLY A 48 16.63 22.93 -0.02
C GLY A 48 15.18 23.41 0.09
N GLU A 49 14.21 22.51 -0.12
CA GLU A 49 12.78 22.83 -0.12
C GLU A 49 12.10 22.32 1.17
N PRO A 50 11.17 23.08 1.78
CA PRO A 50 10.50 22.63 2.99
C PRO A 50 9.57 21.45 2.70
N TYR A 51 9.71 20.37 3.48
CA TYR A 51 8.81 19.22 3.35
C TYR A 51 7.35 19.62 3.63
N PRO A 52 6.41 19.26 2.74
CA PRO A 52 4.99 19.66 2.84
C PRO A 52 4.20 18.81 3.85
N PHE A 53 4.43 18.95 5.15
CA PHE A 53 3.76 18.13 6.18
C PHE A 53 2.22 18.11 6.06
N VAL A 54 1.64 16.92 6.26
CA VAL A 54 0.19 16.71 6.09
C VAL A 54 -0.56 17.28 7.30
N PRO A 55 -1.50 18.23 7.10
CA PRO A 55 -2.27 18.77 8.21
C PRO A 55 -3.27 17.74 8.73
N LYS A 56 -3.53 17.72 10.05
CA LYS A 56 -4.42 16.75 10.71
C LYS A 56 -5.82 16.66 10.06
N ARG A 57 -6.33 17.74 9.46
CA ARG A 57 -7.61 17.77 8.74
C ARG A 57 -7.64 16.86 7.50
N GLU A 58 -6.52 16.70 6.80
CA GLU A 58 -6.39 15.86 5.59
C GLU A 58 -6.33 14.36 5.91
N LEU A 59 -6.14 14.03 7.19
CA LEU A 59 -6.17 12.65 7.69
C LEU A 59 -7.59 12.14 7.94
N LYS A 60 -8.64 12.93 7.69
CA LYS A 60 -10.02 12.41 7.72
C LYS A 60 -10.33 11.70 6.39
N PRO A 61 -11.06 10.56 6.37
CA PRO A 61 -11.36 9.81 5.15
C PRO A 61 -11.96 10.65 4.02
N ARG A 62 -12.90 11.54 4.36
CA ARG A 62 -13.58 12.43 3.41
C ARG A 62 -12.85 13.75 3.15
N ALA A 63 -11.64 13.93 3.66
CA ALA A 63 -10.93 15.19 3.46
C ALA A 63 -10.45 15.29 2.01
N ARG A 64 -10.87 16.35 1.34
CA ARG A 64 -10.31 16.70 0.03
C ARG A 64 -8.89 17.20 0.23
N VAL A 65 -7.94 16.56 -0.44
CA VAL A 65 -6.56 17.02 -0.52
C VAL A 65 -6.44 17.94 -1.72
N VAL A 66 -5.72 19.06 -1.56
CA VAL A 66 -5.41 19.96 -2.68
C VAL A 66 -4.51 19.22 -3.67
N ALA A 67 -4.92 19.15 -4.93
CA ALA A 67 -4.20 18.45 -5.99
C ALA A 67 -2.96 19.24 -6.42
N LYS A 68 -1.93 19.25 -5.56
CA LYS A 68 -0.57 19.71 -5.89
C LYS A 68 0.34 18.50 -5.88
N GLU A 69 0.88 18.15 -7.04
CA GLU A 69 1.91 17.13 -7.15
C GLU A 69 3.24 17.67 -6.62
N HIS A 70 3.95 16.82 -5.91
CA HIS A 70 5.23 17.12 -5.29
C HIS A 70 6.30 16.26 -5.94
N ILE A 71 7.20 16.89 -6.70
CA ILE A 71 8.20 16.20 -7.52
C ILE A 71 9.14 15.35 -6.65
N TYR A 72 9.53 15.85 -5.49
CA TYR A 72 10.43 15.16 -4.55
C TYR A 72 9.74 14.08 -3.70
N HIS A 73 8.41 13.90 -3.85
CA HIS A 73 7.68 12.89 -3.11
C HIS A 73 7.53 11.61 -3.95
N ASN A 74 8.17 10.54 -3.48
CA ASN A 74 8.10 9.22 -4.08
C ASN A 74 6.67 8.68 -4.07
N HIS A 75 6.32 7.93 -5.10
CA HIS A 75 4.98 7.40 -5.28
C HIS A 75 5.05 6.05 -6.01
N PHE A 76 4.13 5.15 -5.68
CA PHE A 76 4.11 3.78 -6.21
C PHE A 76 2.77 3.11 -5.91
N LEU A 77 2.56 1.94 -6.51
CA LEU A 77 1.48 1.01 -6.19
C LEU A 77 2.06 -0.40 -6.07
N VAL A 78 1.78 -1.10 -4.97
CA VAL A 78 2.23 -2.48 -4.76
C VAL A 78 1.05 -3.33 -4.31
N MET A 79 0.86 -4.48 -4.94
CA MET A 79 -0.07 -5.52 -4.49
C MET A 79 0.73 -6.69 -3.92
N PHE A 80 0.49 -7.05 -2.67
CA PHE A 80 1.13 -8.16 -2.00
C PHE A 80 0.09 -9.21 -1.56
N CYS A 81 0.10 -10.38 -2.19
CA CYS A 81 -0.89 -11.44 -1.99
C CYS A 81 -0.33 -12.64 -1.20
N GLU A 82 -1.09 -13.16 -0.24
CA GLU A 82 -0.80 -14.41 0.48
C GLU A 82 -0.87 -15.64 -0.46
N GLY A 83 -1.75 -15.58 -1.46
CA GLY A 83 -1.86 -16.60 -2.51
C GLY A 83 -1.32 -16.13 -3.86
N THR A 84 -1.66 -16.89 -4.90
CA THR A 84 -1.38 -16.54 -6.30
C THR A 84 -2.68 -16.13 -6.97
N ILE A 85 -2.71 -14.99 -7.65
CA ILE A 85 -3.89 -14.55 -8.40
C ILE A 85 -4.12 -15.52 -9.57
N PRO A 86 -5.29 -16.15 -9.68
CA PRO A 86 -5.56 -17.06 -10.79
C PRO A 86 -5.53 -16.39 -12.16
N GLY A 87 -5.04 -17.13 -13.17
CA GLY A 87 -4.88 -16.62 -14.53
C GLY A 87 -6.17 -16.15 -15.22
N TRP A 88 -7.33 -16.67 -14.82
CA TRP A 88 -8.63 -16.23 -15.36
C TRP A 88 -9.03 -14.80 -14.94
N TYR A 89 -8.34 -14.22 -13.96
CA TYR A 89 -8.52 -12.84 -13.55
C TYR A 89 -7.61 -11.84 -14.29
N LYS A 90 -6.79 -12.30 -15.25
CA LYS A 90 -5.90 -11.46 -16.05
C LYS A 90 -6.62 -10.32 -16.80
N LYS A 91 -7.92 -10.47 -17.09
CA LYS A 91 -8.74 -9.42 -17.71
C LYS A 91 -9.01 -8.22 -16.79
N TYR A 92 -8.93 -8.42 -15.47
CA TYR A 92 -9.21 -7.40 -14.45
C TYR A 92 -7.94 -6.90 -13.78
N ILE A 93 -6.95 -7.78 -13.62
CA ILE A 93 -5.59 -7.44 -13.19
C ILE A 93 -4.63 -7.94 -14.26
N ARG A 94 -4.05 -7.04 -15.05
CA ARG A 94 -3.22 -7.38 -16.21
C ARG A 94 -1.79 -7.76 -15.80
N PHE A 95 -1.61 -9.04 -15.45
CA PHE A 95 -0.29 -9.67 -15.29
C PHE A 95 -0.08 -10.72 -16.40
N PHE A 96 0.83 -10.42 -17.33
CA PHE A 96 1.12 -11.23 -18.52
C PHE A 96 2.58 -11.66 -18.53
N ASP A 97 2.95 -12.53 -19.46
CA ASP A 97 4.34 -12.96 -19.58
C ASP A 97 5.29 -11.80 -19.94
N SER A 98 4.76 -10.78 -20.64
CA SER A 98 5.51 -9.58 -21.04
C SER A 98 5.90 -8.68 -19.87
N ASN A 99 5.22 -8.76 -18.72
CA ASN A 99 5.52 -7.92 -17.56
C ASN A 99 5.99 -8.74 -16.35
N LYS A 100 6.44 -9.98 -16.58
CA LYS A 100 7.09 -10.80 -15.57
C LYS A 100 8.46 -10.23 -15.20
N VAL A 101 8.83 -10.39 -13.92
CA VAL A 101 10.18 -10.09 -13.45
C VAL A 101 11.14 -11.19 -13.94
N THR A 102 11.71 -10.97 -15.12
CA THR A 102 12.75 -11.80 -15.75
C THR A 102 14.00 -10.96 -16.02
N LYS A 103 15.10 -11.62 -16.40
CA LYS A 103 16.34 -10.89 -16.73
C LYS A 103 16.12 -10.00 -17.95
N GLU A 104 15.40 -10.52 -18.93
CA GLU A 104 15.05 -9.85 -20.17
C GLU A 104 14.11 -8.67 -19.89
N GLY A 105 13.02 -8.89 -19.15
CA GLY A 105 12.04 -7.84 -18.84
C GLY A 105 12.63 -6.70 -17.99
N VAL A 106 13.53 -7.01 -17.06
CA VAL A 106 14.23 -5.95 -16.29
C VAL A 106 15.26 -5.22 -17.15
N ALA A 107 15.91 -5.89 -18.10
CA ALA A 107 16.85 -5.24 -19.02
C ALA A 107 16.15 -4.27 -20.00
N GLU A 108 14.86 -4.48 -20.27
CA GLU A 108 14.04 -3.56 -21.09
C GLU A 108 13.68 -2.26 -20.34
N LEU A 109 13.79 -2.23 -19.00
CA LEU A 109 13.57 -1.04 -18.18
C LEU A 109 14.79 -0.12 -18.20
N ALA A 110 15.09 0.46 -19.37
CA ALA A 110 16.31 1.26 -19.59
C ALA A 110 16.44 2.48 -18.65
N TYR A 111 15.35 2.94 -18.04
CA TYR A 111 15.34 4.05 -17.09
C TYR A 111 15.59 3.63 -15.63
N ILE A 112 15.74 2.33 -15.36
CA ILE A 112 15.96 1.79 -14.02
C ILE A 112 17.37 1.23 -13.93
N GLN A 113 18.14 1.77 -13.00
CA GLN A 113 19.44 1.24 -12.65
C GLN A 113 19.29 0.37 -11.40
N LEU A 114 19.48 -0.94 -11.57
CA LEU A 114 19.48 -1.84 -10.42
C LEU A 114 20.77 -1.68 -9.61
N HIS A 115 20.65 -1.71 -8.28
CA HIS A 115 21.79 -1.80 -7.38
C HIS A 115 22.65 -3.05 -7.64
N LYS A 116 22.00 -4.14 -8.05
CA LYS A 116 22.65 -5.42 -8.34
C LYS A 116 22.15 -6.01 -9.65
N LYS A 117 23.05 -6.61 -10.43
CA LYS A 117 22.69 -7.34 -11.66
C LYS A 117 21.60 -8.38 -11.35
N TYR A 118 20.53 -8.35 -12.13
CA TYR A 118 19.40 -9.24 -11.89
C TYR A 118 19.79 -10.71 -12.02
N THR A 119 19.36 -11.51 -11.03
CA THR A 119 19.37 -12.97 -11.07
C THR A 119 18.00 -13.48 -10.68
N LYS A 120 17.60 -14.67 -11.14
CA LYS A 120 16.28 -15.25 -10.84
C LYS A 120 16.00 -15.36 -9.34
N ASN A 121 17.03 -15.51 -8.51
CA ASN A 121 16.87 -15.61 -7.06
C ASN A 121 16.67 -14.25 -6.37
N LEU A 122 16.98 -13.14 -7.05
CA LEU A 122 16.87 -11.79 -6.50
C LEU A 122 15.41 -11.42 -6.19
N ARG A 123 14.46 -11.95 -6.96
CA ARG A 123 13.03 -11.66 -6.82
C ARG A 123 12.33 -12.27 -5.60
N TYR A 124 13.03 -13.03 -4.76
CA TYR A 124 12.43 -13.73 -3.62
C TYR A 124 12.77 -13.03 -2.32
N PHE A 125 11.81 -12.96 -1.39
CA PHE A 125 12.01 -12.34 -0.07
C PHE A 125 13.18 -12.89 0.73
N GLU A 126 13.51 -14.18 0.57
CA GLU A 126 14.63 -14.77 1.32
C GLU A 126 16.01 -14.31 0.81
N ASN A 127 16.05 -13.57 -0.31
CA ASN A 127 17.27 -12.99 -0.80
C ASN A 127 17.59 -11.70 -0.02
N PRO A 128 18.82 -11.55 0.52
CA PRO A 128 19.22 -10.33 1.21
C PRO A 128 19.08 -9.05 0.37
N ASP A 129 19.24 -9.16 -0.95
CA ASP A 129 19.15 -8.03 -1.88
C ASP A 129 17.72 -7.82 -2.43
N PHE A 130 16.71 -8.53 -1.90
CA PHE A 130 15.33 -8.38 -2.33
C PHE A 130 14.80 -6.97 -2.09
N GLU A 131 15.18 -6.35 -0.97
CA GLU A 131 14.83 -4.96 -0.65
C GLU A 131 15.28 -4.01 -1.75
N ASN A 132 16.57 -4.08 -2.13
CA ASN A 132 17.13 -3.25 -3.19
C ASN A 132 16.36 -3.43 -4.51
N LEU A 133 16.02 -4.68 -4.88
CA LEU A 133 15.21 -4.94 -6.07
C LEU A 133 13.81 -4.31 -5.98
N VAL A 134 13.17 -4.36 -4.82
CA VAL A 134 11.88 -3.67 -4.59
C VAL A 134 12.06 -2.18 -4.81
N LEU A 135 12.99 -1.56 -4.10
CA LEU A 135 13.24 -0.12 -4.16
C LEU A 135 13.56 0.35 -5.59
N ASP A 136 14.40 -0.39 -6.31
CA ASP A 136 14.74 -0.11 -7.71
C ASP A 136 13.53 -0.12 -8.64
N LEU A 137 12.56 -0.99 -8.38
CA LEU A 137 11.39 -1.18 -9.22
C LEU A 137 10.16 -0.39 -8.74
N LEU A 138 10.18 0.26 -7.58
CA LEU A 138 9.05 1.10 -7.13
C LEU A 138 8.72 2.27 -8.08
N PRO A 139 9.67 2.93 -8.75
CA PRO A 139 9.39 4.02 -9.70
C PRO A 139 8.65 3.60 -10.97
N VAL A 140 8.48 2.30 -11.24
CA VAL A 140 7.82 1.85 -12.46
C VAL A 140 6.38 2.35 -12.56
N ASP A 141 5.88 2.49 -13.79
CA ASP A 141 4.46 2.76 -14.02
C ASP A 141 3.55 1.64 -13.49
N TYR A 142 2.33 1.99 -13.09
CA TYR A 142 1.34 1.05 -12.56
C TYR A 142 1.80 0.32 -11.28
N ALA A 143 1.47 -0.96 -11.12
CA ALA A 143 1.71 -1.70 -9.89
C ALA A 143 2.83 -2.75 -9.99
N LEU A 144 3.54 -2.95 -8.88
CA LEU A 144 4.29 -4.18 -8.63
C LEU A 144 3.36 -5.25 -8.06
N LEU A 145 3.54 -6.51 -8.50
CA LEU A 145 2.80 -7.65 -7.98
C LEU A 145 3.74 -8.66 -7.31
N ILE A 146 3.56 -8.75 -6.00
CA ILE A 146 4.21 -9.73 -5.13
C ILE A 146 3.17 -10.78 -4.74
N GLN A 147 3.49 -12.04 -4.94
CA GLN A 147 2.57 -13.14 -4.64
C GLN A 147 3.33 -14.43 -4.35
N LYS A 148 2.62 -15.44 -3.83
CA LYS A 148 3.19 -16.77 -3.64
C LYS A 148 3.64 -17.34 -4.99
N ASP A 149 4.83 -17.92 -5.02
CA ASP A 149 5.33 -18.65 -6.19
C ASP A 149 4.55 -19.97 -6.34
N PRO A 150 3.73 -20.13 -7.40
CA PRO A 150 2.92 -21.33 -7.58
C PRO A 150 3.75 -22.55 -8.01
N THR A 151 4.99 -22.34 -8.46
CA THR A 151 5.84 -23.41 -9.00
C THR A 151 6.44 -24.29 -7.90
N ILE A 152 6.51 -23.79 -6.66
CA ILE A 152 7.10 -24.49 -5.52
C ILE A 152 5.98 -24.90 -4.56
N ARG A 153 5.62 -26.18 -4.58
CA ARG A 153 4.56 -26.73 -3.70
C ARG A 153 5.04 -27.06 -2.30
N THR A 154 6.33 -27.37 -2.13
CA THR A 154 6.92 -27.87 -0.88
C THR A 154 7.23 -26.79 0.14
N ARG A 155 7.41 -25.54 -0.30
CA ARG A 155 7.75 -24.39 0.56
C ARG A 155 6.92 -23.18 0.19
N THR A 156 6.44 -22.47 1.21
CA THR A 156 5.83 -21.15 1.02
C THR A 156 6.93 -20.14 0.71
N ARG A 157 7.05 -19.74 -0.56
CA ARG A 157 7.95 -18.68 -1.01
C ARG A 157 7.15 -17.57 -1.69
N TYR A 158 7.52 -16.34 -1.40
CA TYR A 158 6.94 -15.16 -2.04
C TYR A 158 7.98 -14.52 -2.93
N ALA A 159 7.51 -14.04 -4.08
CA ALA A 159 8.37 -13.40 -5.05
C ALA A 159 7.67 -12.16 -5.62
N MET A 160 8.48 -11.17 -6.01
CA MET A 160 8.05 -10.18 -6.97
C MET A 160 7.93 -10.88 -8.32
N THR A 161 6.69 -11.01 -8.79
CA THR A 161 6.38 -11.81 -9.97
C THR A 161 6.24 -10.98 -11.23
N HIS A 162 5.67 -9.78 -11.11
CA HIS A 162 5.40 -8.89 -12.24
C HIS A 162 5.61 -7.44 -11.82
N PHE A 163 5.98 -6.61 -12.79
CA PHE A 163 5.95 -5.14 -12.73
C PHE A 163 4.92 -4.62 -13.75
N HIS A 164 4.65 -3.31 -13.80
CA HIS A 164 3.67 -2.71 -14.73
C HIS A 164 2.29 -3.38 -14.73
N VAL A 165 1.83 -3.87 -13.58
CA VAL A 165 0.55 -4.56 -13.47
C VAL A 165 -0.58 -3.52 -13.46
N LYS A 166 -1.48 -3.60 -14.45
CA LYS A 166 -2.63 -2.69 -14.58
C LYS A 166 -3.86 -3.25 -13.89
N ILE A 167 -4.64 -2.37 -13.27
CA ILE A 167 -5.92 -2.70 -12.65
C ILE A 167 -7.01 -2.17 -13.59
N ASP A 168 -7.66 -3.08 -14.32
CA ASP A 168 -8.68 -2.77 -15.33
C ASP A 168 -10.06 -3.31 -14.92
N TRP A 169 -10.27 -3.57 -13.63
CA TRP A 169 -11.61 -3.83 -13.14
C TRP A 169 -12.39 -2.52 -13.03
N PRO A 170 -13.58 -2.39 -13.62
CA PRO A 170 -14.31 -1.11 -13.59
C PRO A 170 -14.66 -0.69 -12.16
N ILE A 171 -14.61 0.62 -11.91
CA ILE A 171 -14.95 1.22 -10.61
C ILE A 171 -16.41 0.93 -10.26
N ASP A 172 -17.31 0.95 -11.25
CA ASP A 172 -18.73 0.62 -11.05
C ASP A 172 -18.89 -0.82 -10.56
N ASN A 173 -18.17 -1.79 -11.13
CA ASN A 173 -18.19 -3.16 -10.63
C ASN A 173 -17.63 -3.28 -9.20
N ALA A 174 -16.59 -2.52 -8.86
CA ALA A 174 -16.07 -2.47 -7.48
C ALA A 174 -17.09 -1.86 -6.51
N THR A 175 -17.79 -0.82 -6.95
CA THR A 175 -18.83 -0.13 -6.20
C THR A 175 -20.02 -1.02 -5.96
N GLU A 176 -20.54 -1.66 -7.02
CA GLU A 176 -21.65 -2.60 -6.96
C GLU A 176 -21.34 -3.75 -6.00
N GLU A 177 -20.16 -4.35 -6.12
CA GLU A 177 -19.78 -5.48 -5.27
C GLU A 177 -19.68 -5.06 -3.80
N MET A 178 -19.09 -3.91 -3.49
CA MET A 178 -19.08 -3.37 -2.13
C MET A 178 -20.51 -3.08 -1.64
N ALA A 179 -21.34 -2.44 -2.46
CA ALA A 179 -22.69 -2.06 -2.08
C ALA A 179 -23.58 -3.28 -1.80
N GLN A 180 -23.48 -4.34 -2.60
CA GLN A 180 -24.11 -5.63 -2.34
C GLN A 180 -23.60 -6.27 -1.04
N GLN A 181 -22.27 -6.25 -0.81
CA GLN A 181 -21.67 -6.79 0.40
C GLN A 181 -22.16 -6.09 1.67
N LEU A 182 -22.33 -4.76 1.60
CA LEU A 182 -22.85 -3.92 2.69
C LEU A 182 -24.38 -3.87 2.72
N ARG A 183 -25.05 -4.56 1.78
CA ARG A 183 -26.51 -4.64 1.65
C ARG A 183 -27.18 -3.28 1.41
N TYR A 184 -26.49 -2.36 0.76
CA TYR A 184 -27.08 -1.12 0.26
C TYR A 184 -27.95 -1.36 -0.98
N ILE A 185 -27.58 -2.34 -1.81
CA ILE A 185 -28.32 -2.76 -3.01
C ILE A 185 -28.46 -4.28 -3.05
N ALA A 186 -29.43 -4.76 -3.81
CA ALA A 186 -29.69 -6.19 -3.99
C ALA A 186 -29.02 -6.78 -5.24
N LYS A 187 -29.05 -6.06 -6.37
CA LYS A 187 -28.60 -6.60 -7.66
C LYS A 187 -27.73 -5.61 -8.45
N ASP A 188 -28.27 -4.48 -8.87
CA ASP A 188 -27.61 -3.59 -9.83
C ASP A 188 -27.24 -2.27 -9.18
N LEU A 189 -26.06 -1.72 -9.50
CA LEU A 189 -25.61 -0.43 -8.99
C LEU A 189 -26.63 0.69 -9.22
N TYR A 190 -27.32 0.66 -10.36
CA TYR A 190 -28.28 1.67 -10.78
C TYR A 190 -29.74 1.25 -10.50
N GLU A 191 -29.98 0.27 -9.61
CA GLU A 191 -31.34 -0.24 -9.34
C GLU A 191 -32.30 0.78 -8.70
N ILE A 192 -31.78 1.87 -8.13
CA ILE A 192 -32.57 2.96 -7.53
C ILE A 192 -32.57 4.18 -8.47
N ASP A 193 -31.45 4.91 -8.50
CA ASP A 193 -31.22 6.03 -9.42
C ASP A 193 -29.71 6.32 -9.56
N GLU A 194 -29.35 7.18 -10.50
CA GLU A 194 -27.97 7.58 -10.78
C GLU A 194 -27.30 8.29 -9.59
N LYS A 195 -28.06 9.09 -8.84
CA LYS A 195 -27.54 9.81 -7.67
C LYS A 195 -27.18 8.85 -6.53
N TYR A 196 -27.94 7.78 -6.36
CA TYR A 196 -27.66 6.74 -5.41
C TYR A 196 -26.40 5.96 -5.81
N ALA A 197 -26.26 5.62 -7.10
CA ALA A 197 -25.05 5.02 -7.64
C ALA A 197 -23.80 5.90 -7.40
N GLU A 198 -23.91 7.22 -7.64
CA GLU A 198 -22.83 8.18 -7.35
C GLU A 198 -22.49 8.21 -5.85
N ASN A 199 -23.49 8.20 -4.97
CA ASN A 199 -23.26 8.15 -3.53
C ASN A 199 -22.59 6.85 -3.08
N LEU A 200 -22.92 5.71 -3.70
CA LEU A 200 -22.26 4.44 -3.44
C LEU A 200 -20.81 4.46 -3.93
N ASN A 201 -20.54 5.09 -5.08
CA ASN A 201 -19.19 5.28 -5.58
C ASN A 201 -18.38 6.11 -4.57
N ASN A 202 -18.93 7.23 -4.08
CA ASN A 202 -18.31 8.02 -3.02
C ASN A 202 -18.07 7.20 -1.75
N LYS A 203 -19.01 6.32 -1.40
CA LYS A 203 -18.91 5.42 -0.26
C LYS A 203 -17.78 4.39 -0.43
N LEU A 204 -17.51 3.92 -1.65
CA LEU A 204 -16.38 3.03 -1.95
C LEU A 204 -15.06 3.68 -1.52
N PHE A 205 -14.81 4.91 -1.96
CA PHE A 205 -13.58 5.60 -1.59
C PHE A 205 -13.51 5.87 -0.09
N GLU A 206 -14.61 6.32 0.53
CA GLU A 206 -14.67 6.56 1.98
C GLU A 206 -14.39 5.27 2.78
N HIS A 207 -14.96 4.14 2.37
CA HIS A 207 -14.75 2.82 2.98
C HIS A 207 -13.27 2.42 2.97
N TYR A 208 -12.52 2.90 1.96
CA TYR A 208 -11.07 2.72 1.84
C TYR A 208 -10.25 3.92 2.35
N GLY A 209 -10.86 4.83 3.10
CA GLY A 209 -10.17 5.95 3.73
C GLY A 209 -9.81 7.10 2.79
N PHE A 210 -10.34 7.13 1.56
CA PHE A 210 -10.04 8.13 0.54
C PHE A 210 -11.22 9.06 0.27
N HIS A 211 -10.91 10.26 -0.23
CA HIS A 211 -11.88 11.09 -0.91
C HIS A 211 -12.22 10.46 -2.28
N TYR A 212 -13.39 10.72 -2.83
CA TYR A 212 -13.82 10.14 -4.11
C TYR A 212 -13.07 10.70 -5.32
N ALA A 213 -12.76 12.01 -5.29
CA ALA A 213 -12.02 12.70 -6.34
C ALA A 213 -10.48 12.51 -6.26
N VAL A 214 -10.01 11.28 -6.01
CA VAL A 214 -8.57 10.99 -5.92
C VAL A 214 -7.97 10.61 -7.28
N GLY A 215 -6.67 10.86 -7.44
CA GLY A 215 -5.93 10.53 -8.66
C GLY A 215 -5.81 9.03 -8.96
N GLY A 216 -5.38 8.72 -10.18
CA GLY A 216 -5.44 7.37 -10.77
C GLY A 216 -4.81 6.24 -9.94
N ARG A 217 -3.64 6.46 -9.32
CA ARG A 217 -2.99 5.44 -8.48
C ARG A 217 -3.81 5.04 -7.24
N ARG A 218 -4.44 6.02 -6.58
CA ARG A 218 -5.28 5.79 -5.41
C ARG A 218 -6.59 5.10 -5.82
N THR A 219 -7.16 5.48 -6.95
CA THR A 219 -8.31 4.78 -7.55
C THR A 219 -7.97 3.32 -7.88
N ALA A 220 -6.84 3.07 -8.54
CA ALA A 220 -6.37 1.71 -8.83
C ALA A 220 -6.15 0.89 -7.55
N ALA A 221 -5.63 1.52 -6.48
CA ALA A 221 -5.45 0.86 -5.19
C ALA A 221 -6.79 0.44 -4.55
N VAL A 222 -7.80 1.33 -4.56
CA VAL A 222 -9.15 1.04 -4.06
C VAL A 222 -9.79 -0.11 -4.84
N VAL A 223 -9.75 -0.03 -6.16
CA VAL A 223 -10.31 -1.07 -7.05
C VAL A 223 -9.59 -2.40 -6.85
N ALA A 224 -8.25 -2.40 -6.77
CA ALA A 224 -7.48 -3.61 -6.50
C ALA A 224 -7.84 -4.21 -5.14
N ALA A 225 -7.90 -3.39 -4.09
CA ALA A 225 -8.21 -3.85 -2.75
C ALA A 225 -9.64 -4.40 -2.64
N GLN A 226 -10.59 -3.86 -3.40
CA GLN A 226 -11.95 -4.40 -3.48
C GLN A 226 -11.97 -5.70 -4.28
N PHE A 227 -11.31 -5.75 -5.44
CA PHE A 227 -11.23 -6.94 -6.29
C PHE A 227 -10.60 -8.14 -5.57
N LEU A 228 -9.48 -7.92 -4.89
CA LEU A 228 -8.74 -8.97 -4.20
C LEU A 228 -9.53 -9.58 -3.05
N LYS A 229 -10.63 -8.95 -2.60
CA LYS A 229 -11.51 -9.57 -1.60
C LYS A 229 -12.22 -10.82 -2.09
N LYS A 230 -12.27 -11.03 -3.40
CA LYS A 230 -12.87 -12.19 -4.06
C LYS A 230 -11.96 -13.43 -3.98
N MET A 231 -10.72 -13.26 -3.52
CA MET A 231 -9.74 -14.33 -3.39
C MET A 231 -9.90 -15.10 -2.07
N GLU A 232 -9.59 -16.38 -2.07
CA GLU A 232 -9.61 -17.24 -0.87
C GLU A 232 -8.38 -17.04 0.05
N PHE A 233 -7.73 -15.88 -0.05
CA PHE A 233 -6.50 -15.54 0.67
C PHE A 233 -6.48 -14.05 1.03
N ILE A 234 -5.69 -13.68 2.05
CA ILE A 234 -5.54 -12.25 2.40
C ILE A 234 -4.56 -11.55 1.46
N SER A 235 -4.72 -10.25 1.31
CA SER A 235 -3.85 -9.43 0.49
C SER A 235 -3.70 -8.04 1.09
N THR A 236 -2.65 -7.34 0.68
CA THR A 236 -2.36 -5.98 1.09
C THR A 236 -2.03 -5.16 -0.14
N VAL A 237 -2.68 -4.02 -0.29
CA VAL A 237 -2.40 -3.05 -1.34
C VAL A 237 -1.77 -1.82 -0.71
N TYR A 238 -0.60 -1.45 -1.18
CA TYR A 238 0.13 -0.25 -0.76
C TYR A 238 0.07 0.80 -1.85
N VAL A 239 -0.22 2.03 -1.47
CA VAL A 239 -0.20 3.15 -2.40
C VAL A 239 0.45 4.35 -1.73
N ALA A 240 1.52 4.85 -2.35
CA ALA A 240 2.10 6.14 -2.04
C ALA A 240 1.71 7.14 -3.13
N SER A 241 1.35 8.36 -2.73
CA SER A 241 0.91 9.41 -3.66
C SER A 241 1.55 10.73 -3.29
N SER A 242 2.23 11.33 -4.27
CA SER A 242 2.88 12.64 -4.14
C SER A 242 1.90 13.73 -3.74
N GLU A 243 0.67 13.72 -4.27
CA GLU A 243 -0.38 14.69 -3.92
C GLU A 243 -0.81 14.61 -2.45
N SER A 244 -0.84 13.41 -1.88
CA SER A 244 -1.29 13.19 -0.50
C SER A 244 -0.16 13.20 0.52
N ARG A 245 1.06 12.94 0.05
CA ARG A 245 2.28 12.81 0.86
C ARG A 245 2.16 11.74 1.94
N THR A 246 1.49 10.66 1.56
CA THR A 246 1.11 9.58 2.48
C THR A 246 1.41 8.23 1.85
N LEU A 247 1.68 7.25 2.69
CA LEU A 247 1.60 5.84 2.35
C LEU A 247 0.32 5.27 2.93
N ALA A 248 -0.57 4.75 2.09
CA ALA A 248 -1.76 4.04 2.53
C ALA A 248 -1.59 2.53 2.35
N ARG A 249 -2.01 1.77 3.37
CA ARG A 249 -2.03 0.30 3.40
C ARG A 249 -3.48 -0.15 3.53
N LEU A 250 -3.96 -0.89 2.53
CA LEU A 250 -5.29 -1.48 2.46
C LEU A 250 -5.16 -2.98 2.65
N SER A 251 -5.60 -3.52 3.80
CA SER A 251 -5.47 -4.94 4.11
C SER A 251 -6.75 -5.53 4.71
N GLU A 252 -6.72 -6.82 5.04
CA GLU A 252 -7.81 -7.50 5.74
C GLU A 252 -8.11 -6.91 7.12
N ARG A 253 -7.16 -6.17 7.71
CA ARG A 253 -7.30 -5.51 9.02
C ARG A 253 -7.91 -4.11 8.92
N GLY A 254 -8.24 -3.67 7.71
CA GLY A 254 -8.76 -2.33 7.42
C GLY A 254 -7.72 -1.44 6.76
N VAL A 255 -7.93 -0.13 6.87
CA VAL A 255 -7.09 0.88 6.23
C VAL A 255 -6.22 1.56 7.26
N SER A 256 -4.93 1.68 6.96
CA SER A 256 -4.02 2.54 7.70
C SER A 256 -3.29 3.49 6.75
N ARG A 257 -2.98 4.69 7.23
CA ARG A 257 -2.22 5.70 6.50
C ARG A 257 -1.05 6.16 7.35
N TYR A 258 0.11 6.24 6.76
CA TYR A 258 1.34 6.72 7.37
C TYR A 258 1.69 8.07 6.77
N VAL A 259 2.09 9.00 7.63
CA VAL A 259 2.51 10.36 7.27
C VAL A 259 3.69 10.79 8.12
N LEU A 260 4.45 11.76 7.63
CA LEU A 260 5.38 12.49 8.46
C LEU A 260 4.65 13.63 9.17
N VAL A 261 4.99 13.83 10.44
CA VAL A 261 4.50 14.93 11.27
C VAL A 261 5.66 15.69 11.88
N LYS A 262 5.46 17.01 12.04
CA LYS A 262 6.31 17.82 12.91
C LYS A 262 5.78 17.72 14.34
N LEU A 263 6.66 17.42 15.28
CA LEU A 263 6.40 17.37 16.71
C LEU A 263 7.25 18.45 17.38
N PRO A 264 6.65 19.51 17.95
CA PRO A 264 7.37 20.49 18.77
C PRO A 264 8.14 19.82 19.91
N THR A 265 9.28 20.39 20.31
CA THR A 265 10.16 19.83 21.35
C THR A 265 9.44 19.63 22.70
N ASP A 266 8.48 20.48 23.04
CA ASP A 266 7.65 20.33 24.24
C ASP A 266 6.68 19.14 24.12
N GLU A 267 6.12 18.89 22.94
CA GLU A 267 5.29 17.71 22.67
C GLU A 267 6.14 16.43 22.75
N ILE A 268 7.36 16.43 22.20
CA ILE A 268 8.30 15.31 22.31
C ILE A 268 8.61 14.99 23.79
N SER A 269 8.88 16.03 24.59
CA SER A 269 9.18 15.89 26.02
C SER A 269 8.00 15.31 26.82
N ARG A 270 6.77 15.71 26.48
CA ARG A 270 5.54 15.16 27.06
C ARG A 270 5.35 13.70 26.66
N LEU A 271 5.45 13.38 25.37
CA LEU A 271 5.31 12.01 24.86
C LEU A 271 6.34 11.04 25.46
N ALA A 272 7.59 11.49 25.63
CA ALA A 272 8.64 10.72 26.29
C ALA A 272 8.26 10.45 27.76
N SER A 273 7.82 11.48 28.48
CA SER A 273 7.41 11.38 29.89
C SER A 273 6.21 10.44 30.10
N ASP A 274 5.16 10.61 29.29
CA ASP A 274 3.96 9.77 29.31
C ASP A 274 4.27 8.30 29.00
N SER A 275 5.26 8.07 28.12
CA SER A 275 5.75 6.74 27.77
C SER A 275 6.78 6.18 28.75
N ARG A 276 7.11 6.90 29.83
CA ARG A 276 8.17 6.56 30.80
C ARG A 276 9.54 6.32 30.13
N MET A 277 9.86 7.14 29.14
CA MET A 277 11.14 7.13 28.42
C MET A 277 11.89 8.44 28.67
N LYS A 278 13.23 8.37 28.63
CA LYS A 278 14.06 9.59 28.57
C LYS A 278 13.88 10.26 27.21
N PHE A 279 14.05 11.58 27.17
CA PHE A 279 13.97 12.37 25.94
C PHE A 279 14.89 11.81 24.84
N ASP A 280 16.17 11.61 25.13
CA ASP A 280 17.16 11.09 24.17
C ASP A 280 16.76 9.71 23.62
N ASN A 281 16.27 8.82 24.47
CA ASN A 281 15.81 7.49 24.06
C ASN A 281 14.58 7.57 23.16
N PHE A 282 13.70 8.55 23.36
CA PHE A 282 12.53 8.75 22.52
C PHE A 282 12.96 9.26 21.15
N VAL A 283 13.86 10.25 21.12
CA VAL A 283 14.44 10.81 19.90
C VAL A 283 15.07 9.71 19.04
N GLU A 284 15.99 8.94 19.62
CA GLU A 284 16.74 7.88 18.93
C GLU A 284 15.82 6.80 18.33
N ARG A 285 14.69 6.50 18.98
CA ARG A 285 13.83 5.37 18.60
C ARG A 285 12.64 5.72 17.73
N PHE A 286 12.15 6.95 17.78
CA PHE A 286 10.88 7.33 17.16
C PHE A 286 10.97 8.49 16.18
N LEU A 287 12.06 9.26 16.20
CA LEU A 287 12.25 10.40 15.30
C LEU A 287 13.22 10.05 14.18
N ILE A 288 12.92 10.57 13.00
CA ILE A 288 13.73 10.46 11.79
C ILE A 288 14.77 11.57 11.77
N ASP A 289 14.36 12.76 12.19
CA ASP A 289 15.18 13.97 12.21
C ASP A 289 14.78 14.84 13.40
N VAL A 290 15.73 15.62 13.91
CA VAL A 290 15.53 16.55 15.02
C VAL A 290 16.20 17.88 14.68
N GLN A 291 15.40 18.93 14.74
CA GLN A 291 15.81 20.32 14.61
C GLN A 291 15.71 21.00 15.98
N ASP A 292 16.17 22.25 16.07
CA ASP A 292 16.21 22.99 17.35
C ASP A 292 14.83 23.11 18.03
N ASP A 293 13.76 23.28 17.24
CA ASP A 293 12.40 23.57 17.71
C ASP A 293 11.37 22.46 17.45
N PHE A 294 11.69 21.47 16.60
CA PHE A 294 10.80 20.34 16.32
C PHE A 294 11.58 19.08 15.92
N GLY A 295 10.95 17.92 16.12
CA GLY A 295 11.35 16.66 15.52
C GLY A 295 10.39 16.19 14.42
N VAL A 296 10.87 15.33 13.56
CA VAL A 296 10.09 14.68 12.50
C VAL A 296 9.92 13.21 12.82
N GLY A 297 8.68 12.73 12.85
CA GLY A 297 8.37 11.33 13.12
C GLY A 297 7.31 10.77 12.18
N VAL A 298 7.25 9.44 12.09
CA VAL A 298 6.18 8.75 11.36
C VAL A 298 4.96 8.63 12.27
N PHE A 299 3.81 9.10 11.78
CA PHE A 299 2.52 8.94 12.44
C PHE A 299 1.63 7.99 11.65
N GLN A 300 1.13 6.94 12.31
CA GLN A 300 0.19 5.99 11.73
C GLN A 300 -1.24 6.30 12.15
N VAL A 301 -2.10 6.56 11.17
CA VAL A 301 -3.55 6.69 11.34
C VAL A 301 -4.21 5.39 10.95
N VAL A 302 -5.06 4.84 11.81
CA VAL A 302 -5.84 3.63 11.54
C VAL A 302 -7.31 3.99 11.44
N TYR A 303 -7.95 3.62 10.33
CA TYR A 303 -9.38 3.84 10.10
C TYR A 303 -10.18 2.59 10.42
N ARG A 304 -11.32 2.79 11.05
CA ARG A 304 -12.31 1.74 11.29
C ARG A 304 -13.64 2.19 10.71
N ASN A 305 -14.26 1.30 9.95
CA ASN A 305 -15.63 1.51 9.50
C ASN A 305 -16.56 1.37 10.70
N THR A 306 -17.52 2.28 10.83
CA THR A 306 -18.62 2.12 11.78
C THR A 306 -19.49 0.95 11.34
N ILE A 307 -19.74 0.04 12.27
CA ILE A 307 -20.67 -1.08 12.13
C ILE A 307 -22.07 -0.58 12.44
#